data_AF-A0A1I7CAQ3-F1
#
_entry.id   AF-A0A1I7CAQ3-F1
#
_cell.length_a   1.000
_cell.length_b   1.000
_cell.length_c   1.000
_cell.angle_alpha   90.00
_cell.angle_beta   90.00
_cell.angle_gamma   90.00
#
_symmetry.space_group_name_H-M   'P 1'
#
loop_
_entity.id
_entity.type
_entity.pdbx_description
1 polymer ?
#
loop_
_entity_poly.entity_id
_entity_poly.type
_entity_poly.pdbx_seq_one_letter_code
_entity_poly.pdbx_strand_id
1 'polypeptide(L)'
;MTNRSILLIGKPGSSKTVYLAQFYLRLQKRKSKLALADVVKNITVLSPALEALANGQTPEPTNTEANKKFLLPVKKREERFDLLCPEYGGEQVNTIIRTRSLDKEWLDAVKNCDNWLMFIRLNGVSKAKDLSDLTVSEQTSSHSIDHEHPEYEVSDQVSFIELLQILLFHRQHNYHDSQKKIRLTIALTCWDELETKDIPVEHLKKHMPLFTEFVESNWSSAMWSVFGLAALECSLKELKDQEGFQINGPESYGFIINPDGTDSKDITELISEAV
;
A
#
# COMPACT_ATOMS: atom_id res chain seq x y z
N MET A 1 -4.74 23.49 16.40
CA MET A 1 -3.88 22.30 16.25
C MET A 1 -4.27 21.63 14.96
N THR A 2 -3.43 21.72 13.93
CA THR A 2 -3.66 21.01 12.65
C THR A 2 -3.36 19.54 12.88
N ASN A 3 -4.40 18.73 13.11
CA ASN A 3 -4.26 17.29 13.22
C ASN A 3 -3.93 16.78 11.81
N ARG A 4 -2.66 16.40 11.56
CA ARG A 4 -2.26 15.88 10.25
C ARG A 4 -2.73 14.43 10.15
N SER A 5 -3.25 14.04 9.00
CA SER A 5 -3.77 12.68 8.80
C SER A 5 -3.14 12.08 7.56
N ILE A 6 -2.79 10.80 7.62
CA ILE A 6 -2.30 10.03 6.49
C ILE A 6 -3.36 9.01 6.11
N LEU A 7 -3.87 9.10 4.88
CA LEU A 7 -4.79 8.14 4.31
C LEU A 7 -4.01 6.95 3.75
N LEU A 8 -4.26 5.76 4.28
CA LEU A 8 -3.66 4.51 3.82
C LEU A 8 -4.52 3.87 2.73
N ILE A 9 -3.92 3.64 1.56
CA ILE A 9 -4.61 3.16 0.36
C ILE A 9 -3.89 1.91 -0.13
N GLY A 10 -4.62 0.83 -0.41
CA GLY A 10 -4.03 -0.38 -0.99
C GLY A 10 -5.10 -1.42 -1.29
N LYS A 11 -4.95 -2.09 -2.45
CA LYS A 11 -5.77 -3.25 -2.83
C LYS A 11 -5.58 -4.41 -1.83
N PRO A 12 -6.49 -5.39 -1.78
CA PRO A 12 -6.23 -6.64 -1.08
C PRO A 12 -4.90 -7.26 -1.53
N GLY A 13 -4.15 -7.85 -0.60
CA GLY A 13 -2.84 -8.44 -0.90
C GLY A 13 -1.68 -7.44 -1.11
N SER A 14 -1.90 -6.13 -0.95
CA SER A 14 -0.84 -5.09 -1.01
C SER A 14 0.09 -5.04 0.22
N SER A 15 0.07 -6.05 1.08
CA SER A 15 0.84 -6.11 2.34
C SER A 15 0.55 -5.00 3.37
N LYS A 16 -0.52 -4.21 3.19
CA LYS A 16 -0.95 -3.15 4.15
C LYS A 16 -1.16 -3.67 5.57
N THR A 17 -1.86 -4.81 5.72
CA THR A 17 -2.11 -5.49 7.01
C THR A 17 -0.80 -5.88 7.71
N VAL A 18 0.12 -6.49 6.95
CA VAL A 18 1.44 -6.90 7.46
C VAL A 18 2.25 -5.70 7.92
N TYR A 19 2.27 -4.64 7.10
CA TYR A 19 2.94 -3.39 7.44
C TYR A 19 2.39 -2.76 8.73
N LEU A 20 1.06 -2.65 8.84
CA LEU A 20 0.41 -2.05 10.01
C LEU A 20 0.68 -2.83 11.30
N ALA A 21 0.67 -4.16 11.23
CA ALA A 21 1.00 -5.01 12.38
C ALA A 21 2.46 -4.81 12.81
N GLN A 22 3.41 -4.85 11.87
CA GLN A 22 4.83 -4.61 12.16
C GLN A 22 5.10 -3.20 12.68
N PHE A 23 4.48 -2.19 12.07
CA PHE A 23 4.57 -0.81 12.50
C PHE A 23 4.08 -0.67 13.95
N TYR A 24 2.91 -1.22 14.26
CA TYR A 24 2.35 -1.20 15.61
C TYR A 24 3.26 -1.88 16.64
N LEU A 25 3.81 -3.05 16.33
CA LEU A 25 4.75 -3.76 17.20
C LEU A 25 6.00 -2.93 17.51
N ARG A 26 6.56 -2.25 16.51
CA ARG A 26 7.71 -1.36 16.69
C ARG A 26 7.39 -0.17 17.59
N LEU A 27 6.21 0.41 17.47
CA LEU A 27 5.74 1.46 18.38
C LEU A 27 5.60 0.95 19.82
N GLN A 28 5.00 -0.23 20.01
CA GLN A 28 4.84 -0.84 21.34
C GLN A 28 6.18 -1.15 22.01
N LYS A 29 7.14 -1.67 21.24
CA LYS A 29 8.50 -2.03 21.71
C LYS A 29 9.45 -0.84 21.78
N ARG A 30 9.00 0.37 21.43
CA ARG A 30 9.80 1.62 21.40
C ARG A 30 11.07 1.49 20.52
N LYS A 31 10.97 0.73 19.43
CA LYS A 31 12.04 0.57 18.42
C LYS A 31 11.90 1.56 17.26
N SER A 32 11.35 2.74 17.52
CA SER A 32 11.05 3.76 16.53
C SER A 32 11.20 5.15 17.14
N LYS A 33 11.48 6.16 16.29
CA LYS A 33 11.41 7.59 16.66
C LYS A 33 9.96 8.07 16.85
N LEU A 34 8.99 7.27 16.43
CA LEU A 34 7.56 7.49 16.59
C LEU A 34 7.02 6.76 17.82
N ALA A 35 5.93 7.26 18.37
CA ALA A 35 5.22 6.63 19.48
C ALA A 35 3.70 6.69 19.27
N LEU A 36 2.96 5.83 19.98
CA LEU A 36 1.51 5.97 20.04
C LEU A 36 1.15 7.27 20.75
N ALA A 37 0.23 8.03 20.16
CA ALA A 37 -0.27 9.27 20.75
C ALA A 37 -1.37 9.00 21.78
N ASP A 38 -2.25 8.02 21.51
CA ASP A 38 -3.40 7.63 22.34
C ASP A 38 -3.65 6.12 22.31
N VAL A 39 -4.62 5.65 23.10
CA VAL A 39 -5.14 4.28 23.05
C VAL A 39 -5.80 3.99 21.71
N VAL A 40 -5.43 2.87 21.10
CA VAL A 40 -6.00 2.41 19.81
C VAL A 40 -7.38 1.80 20.05
N LYS A 41 -8.44 2.48 19.62
CA LYS A 41 -9.84 2.07 19.87
C LYS A 41 -10.21 0.71 19.27
N ASN A 42 -9.77 0.44 18.04
CA ASN A 42 -10.15 -0.75 17.28
C ASN A 42 -8.96 -1.69 17.08
N ILE A 43 -8.12 -1.89 18.09
CA ILE A 43 -6.91 -2.72 17.96
C ILE A 43 -7.20 -4.17 17.57
N THR A 44 -8.42 -4.66 17.85
CA THR A 44 -8.87 -6.02 17.55
C THR A 44 -8.81 -6.38 16.07
N VAL A 45 -8.78 -5.39 15.16
CA VAL A 45 -8.59 -5.64 13.72
C VAL A 45 -7.15 -6.07 13.38
N LEU A 46 -6.17 -5.69 14.20
CA LEU A 46 -4.77 -6.10 14.05
C LEU A 46 -4.49 -7.45 14.72
N SER A 47 -5.31 -7.89 15.69
CA SER A 47 -5.04 -9.07 16.52
C SER A 47 -4.67 -10.32 15.71
N PRO A 48 -5.40 -10.72 14.65
CA PRO A 48 -5.02 -11.90 13.86
C PRO A 48 -3.64 -11.78 13.22
N ALA A 49 -3.31 -10.60 12.70
CA ALA A 49 -2.00 -10.34 12.10
C ALA A 49 -0.89 -10.33 13.15
N LEU A 50 -1.14 -9.74 14.33
CA LEU A 50 -0.18 -9.74 15.44
C LEU A 50 0.10 -11.15 15.96
N GLU A 51 -0.94 -11.98 16.08
CA GLU A 51 -0.82 -13.38 16.50
C GLU A 51 -0.06 -14.22 15.48
N ALA A 52 -0.37 -14.07 14.19
CA ALA A 52 0.36 -14.74 13.11
C ALA A 52 1.86 -14.40 13.16
N LEU A 53 2.19 -13.10 13.22
CA LEU A 53 3.59 -12.66 13.30
C LEU A 53 4.31 -13.16 14.56
N ALA A 54 3.63 -13.18 15.70
CA ALA A 54 4.20 -13.71 16.95
C ALA A 54 4.50 -15.21 16.86
N ASN A 55 3.73 -15.96 16.06
CA ASN A 55 3.96 -17.37 15.78
C ASN A 55 4.94 -17.62 14.62
N GLY A 56 5.55 -16.58 14.05
CA GLY A 56 6.42 -16.69 12.87
C GLY A 56 5.66 -17.06 11.60
N GLN A 57 4.38 -16.71 11.50
CA GLN A 57 3.52 -17.00 10.35
C GLN A 57 3.20 -15.72 9.58
N THR A 58 3.04 -15.84 8.26
CA THR A 58 2.55 -14.72 7.43
C THR A 58 1.08 -14.47 7.76
N PRO A 59 0.67 -13.22 8.05
CA PRO A 59 -0.74 -12.89 8.20
C PRO A 59 -1.53 -13.23 6.95
N GLU A 60 -2.62 -13.99 7.12
CA GLU A 60 -3.56 -14.27 6.05
C GLU A 60 -4.26 -12.98 5.55
N PRO A 61 -4.71 -12.95 4.28
CA PRO A 61 -5.52 -11.86 3.77
C PRO A 61 -6.70 -11.57 4.69
N THR A 62 -6.91 -10.28 4.96
CA THR A 62 -7.95 -9.84 5.89
C THR A 62 -9.31 -10.01 5.24
N ASN A 63 -9.97 -11.15 5.51
CA ASN A 63 -11.34 -11.41 5.07
C ASN A 63 -12.32 -10.71 6.02
N THR A 64 -12.37 -9.38 5.97
CA THR A 64 -13.28 -8.61 6.82
C THR A 64 -14.64 -8.47 6.15
N GLU A 65 -15.56 -9.37 6.49
CA GLU A 65 -17.01 -9.21 6.22
C GLU A 65 -17.58 -7.92 6.86
N ALA A 66 -16.84 -7.28 7.77
CA ALA A 66 -17.20 -6.02 8.39
C ALA A 66 -16.20 -4.91 7.99
N ASN A 67 -16.70 -3.90 7.26
CA ASN A 67 -16.02 -2.63 6.96
C ASN A 67 -15.62 -1.89 8.26
N LYS A 68 -14.55 -2.34 8.92
CA LYS A 68 -14.08 -1.75 10.17
C LYS A 68 -13.07 -0.65 9.87
N LYS A 69 -13.48 0.58 10.13
CA LYS A 69 -12.58 1.74 10.17
C LYS A 69 -11.47 1.49 11.19
N PHE A 70 -10.24 1.72 10.76
CA PHE A 70 -9.06 1.66 11.62
C PHE A 70 -8.38 3.03 11.67
N LEU A 71 -8.05 3.46 12.88
CA LEU A 71 -7.36 4.72 13.16
C LEU A 71 -6.24 4.42 14.13
N LEU A 72 -5.01 4.76 13.73
CA LEU A 72 -3.83 4.62 14.57
C LEU A 72 -3.26 6.01 14.89
N PRO A 73 -3.43 6.50 16.14
CA PRO A 73 -2.92 7.81 16.54
C PRO A 73 -1.43 7.71 16.86
N VAL A 74 -0.61 8.49 16.16
CA VAL A 74 0.86 8.46 16.24
C VAL A 74 1.39 9.85 16.56
N LYS A 75 2.53 9.92 17.23
CA LYS A 75 3.27 11.16 17.46
C LYS A 75 4.75 11.03 17.17
N LYS A 76 5.32 12.13 16.68
CA LYS A 76 6.76 12.36 16.56
C LYS A 76 7.11 13.54 17.46
N ARG A 77 7.77 13.29 18.59
CA ARG A 77 7.96 14.31 19.63
C ARG A 77 6.61 14.86 20.08
N GLU A 78 6.34 16.15 19.85
CA GLU A 78 5.08 16.83 20.17
C GLU A 78 4.10 16.90 18.99
N GLU A 79 4.52 16.52 17.78
CA GLU A 79 3.66 16.54 16.60
C GLU A 79 2.81 15.28 16.55
N ARG A 80 1.48 15.46 16.49
CA ARG A 80 0.50 14.38 16.41
C ARG A 80 -0.04 14.24 14.99
N PHE A 81 -0.20 13.00 14.55
CA PHE A 81 -0.88 12.66 13.32
C PHE A 81 -1.61 11.32 13.40
N ASP A 82 -2.68 11.17 12.63
CA ASP A 82 -3.51 9.96 12.63
C ASP A 82 -3.32 9.18 11.32
N LEU A 83 -3.02 7.88 11.42
CA LEU A 83 -3.07 6.98 10.25
C LEU A 83 -4.50 6.49 10.10
N LEU A 84 -5.10 6.80 8.95
CA LEU A 84 -6.49 6.54 8.66
C LEU A 84 -6.61 5.44 7.60
N CYS A 85 -7.29 4.37 7.98
CA CYS A 85 -7.71 3.32 7.07
C CYS A 85 -9.25 3.32 7.05
N PRO A 86 -9.88 3.88 5.99
CA PRO A 86 -11.34 3.85 5.86
C PRO A 86 -11.87 2.42 5.93
N GLU A 87 -11.14 1.49 5.31
CA GLU A 87 -11.41 0.07 5.36
C GLU A 87 -10.09 -0.71 5.46
N TYR A 88 -10.01 -1.62 6.43
CA TYR A 88 -8.76 -2.25 6.86
C TYR A 88 -8.23 -3.31 5.88
N GLY A 89 -9.07 -4.17 5.30
CA GLY A 89 -8.68 -5.24 4.36
C GLY A 89 -8.33 -4.77 2.95
N GLY A 90 -8.80 -3.59 2.52
CA GLY A 90 -8.55 -3.04 1.18
C GLY A 90 -9.58 -3.47 0.12
N GLU A 91 -10.55 -4.32 0.44
CA GLU A 91 -11.58 -4.83 -0.48
C GLU A 91 -12.41 -3.71 -1.12
N GLN A 92 -12.64 -2.64 -0.37
CA GLN A 92 -13.37 -1.49 -0.91
C GLN A 92 -12.62 -0.80 -2.04
N VAL A 93 -11.28 -0.89 -2.13
CA VAL A 93 -10.52 -0.27 -3.22
C VAL A 93 -10.95 -0.86 -4.57
N ASN A 94 -11.12 -2.18 -4.66
CA ASN A 94 -11.61 -2.83 -5.87
C ASN A 94 -13.05 -2.41 -6.20
N THR A 95 -13.89 -2.28 -5.17
CA THR A 95 -15.27 -1.80 -5.33
C THR A 95 -15.29 -0.37 -5.85
N ILE A 96 -14.48 0.53 -5.29
CA ILE A 96 -14.37 1.94 -5.72
C ILE A 96 -13.97 2.02 -7.20
N ILE A 97 -12.98 1.23 -7.63
CA ILE A 97 -12.55 1.20 -9.04
C ILE A 97 -13.71 0.74 -9.94
N ARG A 98 -14.44 -0.30 -9.54
CA ARG A 98 -15.55 -0.87 -10.33
C ARG A 98 -16.78 0.05 -10.39
N THR A 99 -17.18 0.64 -9.27
CA THR A 99 -18.41 1.42 -9.15
C THR A 99 -18.20 2.92 -9.32
N ARG A 100 -16.95 3.38 -9.30
CA ARG A 100 -16.55 4.79 -9.30
C ARG A 100 -17.24 5.61 -8.22
N SER A 101 -17.52 4.98 -7.08
CA SER A 101 -18.23 5.60 -5.96
C SER A 101 -17.46 5.43 -4.65
N LEU A 102 -17.42 6.49 -3.86
CA LEU A 102 -16.90 6.47 -2.49
C LEU A 102 -18.07 6.39 -1.52
N ASP A 103 -17.94 5.55 -0.50
CA ASP A 103 -18.82 5.64 0.68
C ASP A 103 -18.49 6.88 1.52
N LYS A 104 -19.24 7.06 2.61
CA LYS A 104 -19.08 8.24 3.47
C LYS A 104 -17.70 8.28 4.12
N GLU A 105 -17.21 7.14 4.56
CA GLU A 105 -15.94 6.97 5.25
C GLU A 105 -14.76 7.34 4.35
N TRP A 106 -14.76 6.86 3.10
CA TRP A 106 -13.77 7.24 2.10
C TRP A 106 -13.88 8.70 1.70
N LEU A 107 -15.10 9.21 1.49
CA LEU A 107 -15.30 10.61 1.12
C LEU A 107 -14.78 11.55 2.21
N ASP A 108 -15.05 11.25 3.47
CA ASP A 108 -14.57 12.01 4.62
C ASP A 108 -13.04 11.92 4.73
N ALA A 109 -12.45 10.74 4.53
CA ALA A 109 -11.00 10.58 4.59
C ALA A 109 -10.29 11.35 3.46
N VAL A 110 -10.77 11.23 2.23
CA VAL A 110 -10.21 11.93 1.05
C VAL A 110 -10.31 13.44 1.21
N LYS A 111 -11.43 13.97 1.72
CA LYS A 111 -11.60 15.42 1.88
C LYS A 111 -10.74 16.03 2.97
N ASN A 112 -10.40 15.26 4.01
CA ASN A 112 -9.73 15.76 5.21
C ASN A 112 -8.25 15.36 5.31
N CYS A 113 -7.72 14.54 4.38
CA CYS A 113 -6.32 14.12 4.37
C CYS A 113 -5.57 14.71 3.17
N ASP A 114 -4.51 15.46 3.48
CA ASP A 114 -3.57 15.96 2.48
C ASP A 114 -2.41 14.99 2.21
N ASN A 115 -2.22 13.98 3.06
CA ASN A 115 -1.15 13.02 2.93
C ASN A 115 -1.73 11.64 2.58
N TRP A 116 -1.35 11.09 1.44
CA TRP A 116 -1.78 9.77 0.97
C TRP A 116 -0.58 8.83 0.94
N LEU A 117 -0.72 7.63 1.51
CA LEU A 117 0.26 6.56 1.45
C LEU A 117 -0.36 5.36 0.74
N MET A 118 0.13 5.06 -0.46
CA MET A 118 -0.37 4.00 -1.32
C MET A 118 0.56 2.79 -1.31
N PHE A 119 0.02 1.61 -1.01
CA PHE A 119 0.72 0.33 -1.03
C PHE A 119 0.49 -0.38 -2.37
N ILE A 120 1.58 -0.72 -3.05
CA ILE A 120 1.55 -1.42 -4.35
C ILE A 120 2.47 -2.64 -4.27
N ARG A 121 1.94 -3.83 -4.56
CA ARG A 121 2.72 -5.07 -4.69
C ARG A 121 2.96 -5.35 -6.17
N LEU A 122 4.19 -5.17 -6.63
CA LEU A 122 4.54 -5.30 -8.06
C LEU A 122 4.50 -6.76 -8.57
N ASN A 123 4.82 -7.74 -7.73
CA ASN A 123 4.76 -9.17 -8.12
C ASN A 123 3.34 -9.65 -8.46
N GLY A 124 2.30 -8.91 -8.07
CA GLY A 124 0.91 -9.19 -8.44
C GLY A 124 0.41 -8.39 -9.65
N VAL A 125 1.23 -7.50 -10.21
CA VAL A 125 0.82 -6.65 -11.34
C VAL A 125 0.79 -7.47 -12.61
N SER A 126 -0.40 -7.64 -13.18
CA SER A 126 -0.53 -8.25 -14.51
C SER A 126 0.19 -7.36 -15.53
N LYS A 127 1.24 -7.89 -16.18
CA LYS A 127 1.81 -7.24 -17.35
C LYS A 127 0.70 -7.20 -18.41
N ALA A 128 0.40 -6.01 -18.92
CA ALA A 128 -0.49 -5.87 -20.06
C ALA A 128 0.07 -6.78 -21.18
N LYS A 129 -0.71 -7.78 -21.60
CA LYS A 129 -0.33 -8.66 -22.71
C LYS A 129 -0.23 -7.80 -23.96
N ASP A 130 0.86 -7.92 -24.70
CA ASP A 130 1.00 -7.22 -25.98
C ASP A 130 0.06 -7.89 -27.00
N LEU A 131 -0.46 -7.12 -27.95
CA LEU A 131 -1.19 -7.68 -29.10
C LEU A 131 -0.31 -8.65 -29.89
N SER A 132 1.02 -8.47 -29.87
CA SER A 132 1.97 -9.43 -30.45
C SER A 132 2.07 -10.76 -29.70
N ASP A 133 1.67 -10.80 -28.41
CA ASP A 133 1.61 -12.04 -27.63
C ASP A 133 0.35 -12.85 -27.98
N LEU A 134 -0.63 -12.21 -28.62
CA LEU A 134 -1.86 -12.82 -29.13
C LEU A 134 -1.64 -13.28 -30.58
N THR A 135 -0.70 -14.20 -30.81
CA THR A 135 -0.64 -14.87 -32.12
C THR A 135 -1.88 -15.75 -32.29
N VAL A 136 -2.84 -15.30 -33.11
CA VAL A 136 -3.96 -16.13 -33.57
C VAL A 136 -3.38 -17.20 -34.48
N SER A 137 -3.15 -18.40 -33.94
CA SER A 137 -2.91 -19.59 -34.75
C SER A 137 -4.24 -20.05 -35.34
N GLU A 138 -4.30 -20.33 -36.64
CA GLU A 138 -5.48 -20.88 -37.31
C GLU A 138 -5.98 -22.21 -36.69
N GLN A 139 -5.17 -22.85 -35.83
CA GLN A 139 -5.53 -24.06 -35.09
C GLN A 139 -6.51 -23.83 -33.91
N THR A 140 -6.73 -22.58 -33.47
CA THR A 140 -7.79 -22.28 -32.48
C THR A 140 -9.20 -22.24 -33.06
N SER A 141 -9.34 -22.42 -34.39
CA SER A 141 -10.64 -22.33 -35.09
C SER A 141 -11.46 -23.63 -35.04
N SER A 142 -10.93 -24.73 -34.52
CA SER A 142 -11.53 -26.06 -34.61
C SER A 142 -11.75 -26.77 -33.27
N HIS A 143 -11.90 -26.02 -32.17
CA HIS A 143 -12.51 -26.53 -30.95
C HIS A 143 -13.71 -25.66 -30.65
N SER A 144 -14.87 -26.29 -30.45
CA SER A 144 -16.11 -25.68 -29.98
C SER A 144 -15.80 -24.78 -28.77
N ILE A 145 -15.74 -23.47 -29.03
CA ILE A 145 -15.54 -22.44 -28.03
C ILE A 145 -16.87 -22.33 -27.31
N ASP A 146 -17.01 -22.98 -26.15
CA ASP A 146 -17.84 -22.43 -25.10
C ASP A 146 -17.31 -21.00 -24.89
N HIS A 147 -18.09 -20.02 -25.31
CA HIS A 147 -17.78 -18.60 -25.14
C HIS A 147 -17.91 -18.23 -23.65
N GLU A 148 -17.00 -18.73 -22.81
CA GLU A 148 -16.56 -17.94 -21.67
C GLU A 148 -15.77 -16.78 -22.28
N HIS A 149 -16.44 -15.63 -22.41
CA HIS A 149 -15.76 -14.38 -22.69
C HIS A 149 -14.58 -14.28 -21.71
N PRO A 150 -13.32 -14.16 -22.16
CA PRO A 150 -12.25 -13.83 -21.24
C PRO A 150 -12.68 -12.50 -20.60
N GLU A 151 -12.93 -12.52 -19.28
CA GLU A 151 -13.16 -11.29 -18.54
C GLU A 151 -11.99 -10.36 -18.89
N TYR A 152 -12.30 -9.22 -19.52
CA TYR A 152 -11.30 -8.23 -19.86
C TYR A 152 -10.74 -7.68 -18.55
N GLU A 153 -9.67 -8.29 -18.06
CA GLU A 153 -9.01 -7.88 -16.83
C GLU A 153 -8.24 -6.59 -17.13
N VAL A 154 -8.70 -5.48 -16.55
CA VAL A 154 -8.06 -4.18 -16.69
C VAL A 154 -6.66 -4.27 -16.08
N SER A 155 -5.63 -3.86 -16.82
CA SER A 155 -4.25 -3.82 -16.31
C SER A 155 -4.19 -3.09 -14.97
N ASP A 156 -3.38 -3.59 -14.03
CA ASP A 156 -3.25 -2.98 -12.71
C ASP A 156 -2.82 -1.51 -12.76
N GLN A 157 -2.02 -1.12 -13.75
CA GLN A 157 -1.66 0.30 -13.96
C GLN A 157 -2.89 1.17 -14.17
N VAL A 158 -3.79 0.74 -15.05
CA VAL A 158 -5.03 1.46 -15.35
C VAL A 158 -5.93 1.47 -14.12
N SER A 159 -5.97 0.38 -13.36
CA SER A 159 -6.72 0.31 -12.11
C SER A 159 -6.24 1.34 -11.08
N PHE A 160 -4.93 1.50 -10.89
CA PHE A 160 -4.37 2.48 -9.95
C PHE A 160 -4.53 3.92 -10.46
N ILE A 161 -4.44 4.15 -11.77
CA ILE A 161 -4.73 5.46 -12.39
C ILE A 161 -6.19 5.83 -12.13
N GLU A 162 -7.14 4.94 -12.42
CA GLU A 162 -8.57 5.16 -12.21
C GLU A 162 -8.86 5.45 -10.73
N LEU A 163 -8.27 4.69 -9.81
CA LEU A 163 -8.39 4.95 -8.37
C LEU A 163 -7.93 6.38 -8.03
N LEU A 164 -6.74 6.79 -8.46
CA LEU A 164 -6.24 8.14 -8.20
C LEU A 164 -7.16 9.21 -8.80
N GLN A 165 -7.66 9.00 -10.02
CA GLN A 165 -8.60 9.94 -10.67
C GLN A 165 -9.88 10.12 -9.85
N ILE A 166 -10.48 9.03 -9.36
CA ILE A 166 -11.67 9.07 -8.50
C ILE A 166 -11.38 9.85 -7.21
N LEU A 167 -10.26 9.55 -6.54
CA LEU A 167 -9.88 10.21 -5.28
C LEU A 167 -9.60 11.71 -5.50
N LEU A 168 -8.87 12.07 -6.55
CA LEU A 168 -8.58 13.46 -6.91
C LEU A 168 -9.85 14.25 -7.26
N PHE A 169 -10.78 13.64 -7.99
CA PHE A 169 -12.07 14.23 -8.31
C PHE A 169 -12.85 14.60 -7.04
N HIS A 170 -12.96 13.66 -6.09
CA HIS A 170 -13.66 13.90 -4.82
C HIS A 170 -12.92 14.86 -3.87
N ARG A 171 -11.59 14.94 -3.98
CA ARG A 171 -10.78 15.94 -3.28
C ARG A 171 -11.03 17.36 -3.80
N GLN A 172 -11.62 17.50 -4.99
CA GLN A 172 -11.70 18.77 -5.74
C GLN A 172 -10.30 19.35 -5.97
N HIS A 173 -9.34 18.48 -6.30
CA HIS A 173 -7.98 18.89 -6.59
C HIS A 173 -7.95 19.65 -7.92
N ASN A 174 -7.71 20.96 -7.85
CA ASN A 174 -7.51 21.80 -9.02
C ASN A 174 -6.01 22.04 -9.23
N TYR A 175 -5.47 21.67 -10.39
CA TYR A 175 -4.06 21.90 -10.73
C TYR A 175 -3.59 23.35 -10.56
N HIS A 176 -4.51 24.29 -10.80
CA HIS A 176 -4.23 25.71 -10.73
C HIS A 176 -4.35 26.29 -9.31
N ASP A 177 -4.89 25.52 -8.36
CA ASP A 177 -5.08 25.98 -6.98
C ASP A 177 -3.92 25.56 -6.09
N SER A 178 -2.98 26.49 -5.89
CA SER A 178 -1.79 26.30 -5.07
C SER A 178 -2.06 25.98 -3.59
N GLN A 179 -3.31 26.13 -3.10
CA GLN A 179 -3.66 25.99 -1.70
C GLN A 179 -3.99 24.56 -1.25
N LYS A 180 -4.23 23.61 -2.17
CA LYS A 180 -4.60 22.22 -1.84
C LYS A 180 -3.60 21.20 -2.39
N LYS A 181 -2.37 21.21 -1.86
CA LYS A 181 -1.33 20.28 -2.30
C LYS A 181 -1.41 18.95 -1.56
N ILE A 182 -1.80 17.90 -2.28
CA ILE A 182 -1.82 16.52 -1.77
C ILE A 182 -0.41 15.96 -1.88
N ARG A 183 0.14 15.41 -0.80
CA ARG A 183 1.36 14.60 -0.80
C ARG A 183 1.01 13.15 -1.11
N LEU A 184 1.69 12.55 -2.09
CA LEU A 184 1.53 11.14 -2.46
C LEU A 184 2.81 10.35 -2.16
N THR A 185 2.76 9.46 -1.19
CA THR A 185 3.83 8.50 -0.93
C THR A 185 3.43 7.14 -1.46
N ILE A 186 4.30 6.50 -2.24
CA ILE A 186 4.06 5.16 -2.79
C ILE A 186 5.04 4.20 -2.12
N ALA A 187 4.52 3.13 -1.52
CA ALA A 187 5.31 2.05 -0.95
C ALA A 187 5.19 0.80 -1.84
N LEU A 188 6.29 0.41 -2.46
CA LEU A 188 6.44 -0.80 -3.24
C LEU A 188 6.71 -1.96 -2.29
N THR A 189 5.67 -2.73 -2.00
CA THR A 189 5.70 -3.75 -0.96
C THR A 189 6.31 -5.05 -1.44
N CYS A 190 6.87 -5.81 -0.50
CA CYS A 190 7.60 -7.05 -0.74
C CYS A 190 8.80 -6.84 -1.65
N TRP A 191 9.53 -5.76 -1.35
CA TRP A 191 10.74 -5.38 -2.06
C TRP A 191 11.83 -6.45 -2.03
N ASP A 192 11.89 -7.22 -0.94
CA ASP A 192 12.77 -8.38 -0.75
C ASP A 192 12.57 -9.46 -1.82
N GLU A 193 11.36 -9.61 -2.37
CA GLU A 193 11.05 -10.59 -3.41
C GLU A 193 11.39 -10.12 -4.83
N LEU A 194 11.69 -8.83 -5.03
CA LEU A 194 11.90 -8.25 -6.36
C LEU A 194 13.30 -8.50 -6.91
N GLU A 195 14.25 -8.91 -6.06
CA GLU A 195 15.65 -9.22 -6.39
C GLU A 195 16.32 -8.15 -7.30
N THR A 196 15.96 -6.88 -7.11
CA THR A 196 16.40 -5.77 -7.95
C THR A 196 17.49 -4.92 -7.30
N LYS A 197 18.31 -4.28 -8.13
CA LYS A 197 19.28 -3.25 -7.74
C LYS A 197 18.83 -1.83 -8.13
N ASP A 198 17.67 -1.72 -8.77
CA ASP A 198 17.09 -0.46 -9.19
C ASP A 198 16.67 0.37 -7.97
N ILE A 199 16.67 1.70 -8.07
CA ILE A 199 16.00 2.54 -7.08
C ILE A 199 14.47 2.41 -7.21
N PRO A 200 13.68 2.66 -6.14
CA PRO A 200 12.24 2.42 -6.15
C PRO A 200 11.48 3.06 -7.32
N VAL A 201 11.79 4.31 -7.66
CA VAL A 201 11.11 5.03 -8.75
C VAL A 201 11.44 4.45 -10.13
N GLU A 202 12.69 4.02 -10.36
CA GLU A 202 13.10 3.39 -11.62
C GLU A 202 12.41 2.03 -11.79
N HIS A 203 12.34 1.27 -10.69
CA HIS A 203 11.68 -0.01 -10.70
C HIS A 203 10.17 0.12 -10.96
N LEU A 204 9.52 1.12 -10.36
CA LEU A 204 8.12 1.45 -10.65
C LEU A 204 7.94 1.83 -12.12
N LYS A 205 8.80 2.70 -12.67
CA LYS A 205 8.72 3.15 -14.06
C LYS A 205 8.86 1.99 -15.06
N LYS A 206 9.72 1.03 -14.76
CA LYS A 206 9.92 -0.17 -15.60
C LYS A 206 8.70 -1.09 -15.63
N HIS A 207 7.98 -1.22 -14.52
CA HIS A 207 6.83 -2.14 -14.40
C HIS A 207 5.49 -1.45 -14.65
N MET A 208 5.40 -0.16 -14.35
CA MET A 208 4.19 0.64 -14.41
C MET A 208 4.41 2.02 -15.06
N PRO A 209 4.87 2.08 -16.32
CA PRO A 209 5.22 3.35 -16.97
C PRO A 209 4.04 4.30 -17.08
N LEU A 210 2.84 3.83 -17.44
CA LEU A 210 1.66 4.69 -17.60
C LEU A 210 1.22 5.28 -16.26
N PHE A 211 1.27 4.48 -15.19
CA PHE A 211 0.98 4.96 -13.84
C PHE A 211 2.01 6.00 -13.39
N THR A 212 3.29 5.76 -13.68
CA THR A 212 4.38 6.68 -13.33
C THR A 212 4.23 8.01 -14.07
N GLU A 213 3.98 7.99 -15.38
CA GLU A 213 3.76 9.20 -16.18
C GLU A 213 2.51 9.97 -15.73
N PHE A 214 1.45 9.25 -15.37
CA PHE A 214 0.26 9.86 -14.79
C PHE A 214 0.62 10.59 -13.48
N VAL A 215 1.33 9.95 -12.55
CA VAL A 215 1.74 10.59 -11.29
C VAL A 215 2.67 11.78 -11.53
N GLU A 216 3.68 11.65 -12.40
CA GLU A 216 4.61 12.74 -12.74
C GLU A 216 3.90 13.95 -13.35
N SER A 217 2.89 13.71 -14.18
CA SER A 217 2.07 14.77 -14.78
C SER A 217 1.15 15.44 -13.77
N ASN A 218 0.84 14.75 -12.67
CA ASN A 218 -0.16 15.16 -11.71
C ASN A 218 0.43 15.71 -10.37
N TRP A 219 1.66 15.37 -10.04
CA TRP A 219 2.32 15.84 -8.82
C TRP A 219 3.62 16.57 -9.15
N SER A 220 3.83 17.72 -8.53
CA SER A 220 5.17 18.33 -8.52
C SER A 220 6.16 17.38 -7.84
N SER A 221 7.41 17.32 -8.33
CA SER A 221 8.44 16.39 -7.85
C SER A 221 8.68 16.40 -6.33
N ALA A 222 8.42 17.50 -5.63
CA ALA A 222 8.56 17.60 -4.17
C ALA A 222 7.36 17.05 -3.37
N MET A 223 6.24 16.75 -4.02
CA MET A 223 4.98 16.33 -3.40
C MET A 223 4.69 14.85 -3.59
N TRP A 224 5.58 14.10 -4.25
CA TRP A 224 5.45 12.65 -4.32
C TRP A 224 6.81 11.95 -4.19
N SER A 225 6.78 10.71 -3.72
CA SER A 225 7.98 9.91 -3.48
C SER A 225 7.66 8.42 -3.50
N VAL A 226 8.63 7.60 -3.91
CA VAL A 226 8.50 6.14 -4.00
C VAL A 226 9.52 5.50 -3.07
N PHE A 227 9.05 4.55 -2.26
CA PHE A 227 9.86 3.76 -1.33
C PHE A 227 9.74 2.28 -1.67
N GLY A 228 10.83 1.53 -1.48
CA GLY A 228 10.76 0.07 -1.36
C GLY A 228 10.41 -0.30 0.07
N LEU A 229 9.55 -1.30 0.27
CA LEU A 229 9.14 -1.78 1.60
C LEU A 229 9.19 -3.31 1.66
N ALA A 230 10.00 -3.84 2.56
CA ALA A 230 10.01 -5.24 2.94
C ALA A 230 9.65 -5.34 4.44
N ALA A 231 8.37 -5.58 4.75
CA ALA A 231 7.91 -5.58 6.15
C ALA A 231 8.36 -6.84 6.93
N LEU A 232 8.62 -7.96 6.24
CA LEU A 232 9.05 -9.22 6.85
C LEU A 232 10.52 -9.55 6.57
N GLU A 233 11.12 -9.00 5.50
CA GLU A 233 12.46 -9.32 4.97
C GLU A 233 12.66 -10.76 4.49
N CYS A 234 11.75 -11.67 4.80
CA CYS A 234 11.81 -13.06 4.40
C CYS A 234 10.43 -13.65 4.16
N SER A 235 10.41 -14.72 3.37
CA SER A 235 9.25 -15.59 3.21
C SER A 235 9.20 -16.54 4.41
N LEU A 236 8.24 -16.35 5.35
CA LEU A 236 8.01 -17.17 6.57
C LEU A 236 7.57 -18.63 6.30
N LYS A 237 8.12 -19.25 5.25
CA LYS A 237 7.91 -20.65 4.84
C LYS A 237 8.98 -21.57 5.43
N GLU A 238 10.19 -21.05 5.65
CA GLU A 238 11.29 -21.84 6.21
C GLU A 238 11.25 -21.85 7.74
N LEU A 239 11.39 -23.03 8.35
CA LEU A 239 11.43 -23.21 9.81
C LEU A 239 12.43 -22.26 10.50
N LYS A 240 13.59 -22.03 9.88
CA LYS A 240 14.62 -21.13 10.40
C LYS A 240 14.13 -19.69 10.54
N ASP A 241 13.37 -19.20 9.56
CA ASP A 241 12.84 -17.84 9.57
C ASP A 241 11.70 -17.71 10.57
N GLN A 242 10.86 -18.75 10.68
CA GLN A 242 9.78 -18.82 11.67
C GLN A 242 10.34 -18.79 13.11
N GLU A 243 11.35 -19.62 13.40
CA GLU A 243 12.04 -19.64 14.69
C GLU A 243 12.75 -18.30 14.96
N GLY A 244 13.38 -17.70 13.95
CA GLY A 244 14.00 -16.38 14.05
C GLY A 244 13.02 -15.30 14.49
N PHE A 245 11.82 -15.28 13.90
CA PHE A 245 10.74 -14.36 14.27
C PHE A 245 10.29 -14.57 15.72
N GLN A 246 10.14 -15.82 16.16
CA GLN A 246 9.73 -16.15 17.53
C GLN A 246 10.79 -15.76 18.57
N ILE A 247 12.08 -15.91 18.24
CA ILE A 247 13.20 -15.64 19.16
C ILE A 247 13.52 -14.13 19.23
N ASN A 248 13.69 -13.48 18.07
CA ASN A 248 14.15 -12.09 17.99
C ASN A 248 13.02 -11.06 18.06
N GLY A 249 11.78 -11.52 17.93
CA GLY A 249 10.58 -10.71 17.81
C GLY A 249 10.38 -10.17 16.38
N PRO A 250 9.14 -10.20 15.85
CA PRO A 250 8.82 -9.72 14.51
C PRO A 250 9.25 -8.26 14.29
N GLU A 251 9.20 -7.42 15.33
CA GLU A 251 9.51 -6.00 15.20
C GLU A 251 10.99 -5.70 14.87
N SER A 252 11.87 -6.69 15.02
CA SER A 252 13.30 -6.60 14.68
C SER A 252 13.57 -6.80 13.19
N TYR A 253 12.57 -7.26 12.44
CA TYR A 253 12.62 -7.48 11.01
C TYR A 253 11.89 -6.37 10.28
N GLY A 254 12.39 -6.00 9.12
CA GLY A 254 11.76 -5.15 8.13
C GLY A 254 12.71 -4.03 7.73
N PHE A 255 12.79 -3.74 6.44
CA PHE A 255 13.55 -2.62 5.91
C PHE A 255 12.73 -1.82 4.89
N ILE A 256 13.17 -0.58 4.67
CA ILE A 256 12.73 0.26 3.57
C ILE A 256 13.92 0.64 2.70
N ILE A 257 13.66 0.87 1.42
CA ILE A 257 14.58 1.54 0.51
C ILE A 257 14.04 2.93 0.26
N ASN A 258 14.83 3.93 0.63
CA ASN A 258 14.51 5.34 0.45
C ASN A 258 14.50 5.71 -1.05
N PRO A 259 13.91 6.86 -1.43
CA PRO A 259 13.86 7.30 -2.82
C PRO A 259 15.25 7.49 -3.46
N ASP A 260 16.28 7.73 -2.65
CA ASP A 260 17.68 7.86 -3.08
C ASP A 260 18.41 6.51 -3.20
N GLY A 261 17.75 5.39 -2.88
CA GLY A 261 18.31 4.05 -2.92
C GLY A 261 19.01 3.60 -1.63
N THR A 262 19.07 4.43 -0.59
CA THR A 262 19.64 4.03 0.70
C THR A 262 18.68 3.10 1.46
N ASP A 263 19.22 2.12 2.19
CA ASP A 263 18.43 1.21 3.01
C ASP A 263 18.29 1.72 4.45
N SER A 264 17.14 1.49 5.05
CA SER A 264 16.89 1.74 6.47
C SER A 264 16.14 0.58 7.10
N LYS A 265 16.62 0.10 8.24
CA LYS A 265 15.94 -0.93 9.03
C LYS A 265 14.75 -0.39 9.80
N ASP A 266 14.51 0.92 9.81
CA ASP A 266 13.35 1.51 10.50
C ASP A 266 12.20 1.76 9.52
N ILE A 267 11.32 0.77 9.29
CA ILE A 267 10.13 0.90 8.43
C ILE A 267 9.13 1.97 8.91
N THR A 268 9.29 2.48 10.13
CA THR A 268 8.46 3.58 10.64
C THR A 268 8.84 4.92 10.02
N GLU A 269 10.03 5.03 9.41
CA GLU A 269 10.46 6.20 8.65
C GLU A 269 9.54 6.46 7.46
N LEU A 270 8.93 5.42 6.86
CA LEU A 270 7.90 5.57 5.82
C LEU A 270 6.76 6.50 6.24
N ILE A 271 6.30 6.41 7.50
CA ILE A 271 5.26 7.30 8.03
C ILE A 271 5.82 8.70 8.29
N SER A 272 7.07 8.82 8.72
CA SER A 272 7.70 10.12 8.94
C SER A 272 7.82 10.95 7.66
N GLU A 273 8.12 10.29 6.53
CA GLU A 273 8.29 10.93 5.23
C GLU A 273 6.96 11.23 4.52
N ALA A 274 5.89 10.55 4.92
CA ALA A 274 4.55 10.75 4.38
C ALA A 274 3.81 11.95 5.00
N VAL A 275 4.39 12.70 5.95
CA VAL A 275 3.72 13.80 6.72
C VAL A 275 4.12 15.20 6.28
#